data_AF-A0A529NQQ4-F1
#
_entry.id   AF-A0A529NQQ4-F1
#
_cell.length_a   1.000
_cell.length_b   1.000
_cell.length_c   1.000
_cell.angle_alpha   90.00
_cell.angle_beta   90.00
_cell.angle_gamma   90.00
#
_symmetry.space_group_name_H-M   'P 1'
#
loop_
_entity.id
_entity.type
_entity.pdbx_description
1 polymer ?
#
loop_
_entity_poly.entity_id
_entity_poly.type
_entity_poly.pdbx_seq_one_letter_code
_entity_poly.pdbx_strand_id
1 'polypeptide(L)'
;LGEERLRAVMMPYRYTSKDSLKDAEDCARALGCRYDIVPIFEPVEGFLHTLTQLFEGTKEGITEENLQSRARGTILMAISNKFGSMVVTTGNKSEMSVGYATLYGDMNGGFNPIKDLYKMQVYALSRWRNTHVPPGALGPSGEVIPNNIIDKAPSAE
;
A
#
# COMPACT_ATOMS: atom_id res chain seq x y z
N LEU A 1 -14.10 -10.93 -3.04
CA LEU A 1 -13.65 -12.13 -2.32
C LEU A 1 -14.40 -12.35 -1.01
N GLY A 2 -15.19 -11.37 -0.53
CA GLY A 2 -15.74 -11.39 0.83
C GLY A 2 -14.76 -10.72 1.80
N GLU A 3 -15.29 -10.03 2.80
CA GLU A 3 -14.49 -9.31 3.80
C GLU A 3 -13.67 -10.28 4.68
N GLU A 4 -14.17 -11.50 4.89
CA GLU A 4 -13.54 -12.55 5.68
C GLU A 4 -12.28 -13.12 5.02
N ARG A 5 -12.11 -12.89 3.71
CA ARG A 5 -10.93 -13.29 2.93
C ARG A 5 -10.03 -12.10 2.59
N LEU A 6 -10.30 -10.93 3.15
CA LEU A 6 -9.52 -9.72 2.93
C LEU A 6 -8.82 -9.30 4.24
N ARG A 7 -7.53 -9.02 4.12
CA ARG A 7 -6.71 -8.45 5.20
C ARG A 7 -6.01 -7.21 4.67
N ALA A 8 -6.20 -6.09 5.35
CA ALA A 8 -5.45 -4.86 5.14
C ALA A 8 -4.35 -4.76 6.19
N VAL A 9 -3.16 -4.32 5.78
CA VAL A 9 -1.99 -4.16 6.65
C VAL A 9 -1.43 -2.75 6.46
N MET A 10 -1.55 -1.92 7.48
CA MET A 10 -0.95 -0.58 7.50
C MET A 10 0.46 -0.66 8.07
N MET A 11 1.44 -0.10 7.35
CA MET A 11 2.86 -0.24 7.64
C MET A 11 3.55 1.11 7.84
N PRO A 12 3.28 1.79 8.97
CA PRO A 12 3.76 3.15 9.21
C PRO A 12 5.26 3.20 9.47
N TYR A 13 5.84 4.34 9.12
CA TYR A 13 7.20 4.74 9.47
C TYR A 13 7.20 6.17 10.05
N ARG A 14 8.38 6.78 10.22
CA ARG A 14 8.59 8.10 10.85
C ARG A 14 7.75 9.22 10.24
N TYR A 15 7.52 9.18 8.92
CA TYR A 15 6.89 10.27 8.16
C TYR A 15 5.42 10.01 7.81
N THR A 16 4.85 8.89 8.24
CA THR A 16 3.45 8.56 7.95
C THR A 16 2.51 9.52 8.68
N SER A 17 1.69 10.28 7.93
CA SER A 17 0.79 11.26 8.54
C SER A 17 -0.37 10.61 9.31
N LYS A 18 -0.89 11.35 10.29
CA LYS A 18 -2.09 10.95 11.04
C LYS A 18 -3.30 10.77 10.12
N ASP A 19 -3.39 11.59 9.07
CA ASP A 19 -4.47 11.51 8.09
C ASP A 19 -4.38 10.21 7.29
N SER A 20 -3.18 9.82 6.83
CA SER A 20 -2.96 8.54 6.14
C SER A 20 -3.32 7.34 7.01
N LEU A 21 -3.02 7.38 8.32
CA LEU A 21 -3.43 6.34 9.28
C LEU A 21 -4.94 6.26 9.43
N LYS A 22 -5.59 7.40 9.62
CA LYS A 22 -7.03 7.50 9.80
C LYS A 22 -7.78 7.04 8.54
N ASP A 23 -7.37 7.51 7.37
CA ASP A 23 -7.99 7.17 6.10
C ASP A 23 -7.91 5.68 5.79
N ALA A 24 -6.76 5.04 6.07
CA ALA A 24 -6.59 3.60 5.90
C ALA A 24 -7.49 2.80 6.85
N GLU A 25 -7.58 3.21 8.13
CA GLU A 25 -8.45 2.58 9.12
C GLU A 25 -9.93 2.74 8.75
N ASP A 26 -10.35 3.94 8.33
CA ASP A 26 -11.73 4.23 7.93
C ASP A 26 -12.14 3.41 6.70
N CYS A 27 -11.27 3.30 5.71
CA CYS A 27 -11.49 2.47 4.53
C CYS A 27 -11.63 0.98 4.91
N ALA A 28 -10.71 0.45 5.74
CA ALA A 28 -10.77 -0.94 6.17
C ALA A 28 -12.03 -1.25 7.01
N ARG A 29 -12.41 -0.33 7.90
CA ARG A 29 -13.65 -0.39 8.69
C ARG A 29 -14.89 -0.35 7.80
N ALA A 30 -14.93 0.54 6.81
CA ALA A 30 -16.06 0.61 5.87
C ALA A 30 -16.17 -0.65 5.00
N LEU A 31 -15.05 -1.32 4.71
CA LEU A 31 -15.00 -2.60 4.00
C LEU A 31 -15.30 -3.82 4.89
N GLY A 32 -15.33 -3.66 6.22
CA GLY A 32 -15.54 -4.75 7.18
C GLY A 32 -14.38 -5.76 7.25
N CYS A 33 -13.21 -5.43 6.71
CA CYS A 33 -12.10 -6.38 6.60
C CYS A 33 -11.16 -6.32 7.82
N ARG A 34 -10.37 -7.39 8.00
CA ARG A 34 -9.34 -7.42 9.03
C ARG A 34 -8.30 -6.34 8.76
N TYR A 35 -8.01 -5.52 9.75
CA TYR A 35 -7.00 -4.46 9.69
C TYR A 35 -5.93 -4.69 10.76
N ASP A 36 -4.67 -4.78 10.36
CA ASP A 36 -3.52 -4.86 11.28
C ASP A 36 -2.56 -3.69 11.02
N ILE A 37 -1.91 -3.22 12.07
CA ILE A 37 -0.84 -2.21 11.98
C ILE A 37 0.49 -2.90 12.30
N VAL A 38 1.44 -2.81 11.37
CA VAL A 38 2.78 -3.40 11.49
C VAL A 38 3.82 -2.33 11.16
N PRO A 39 4.30 -1.57 12.16
CA PRO A 39 5.34 -0.56 11.95
C PRO A 39 6.61 -1.16 11.33
N ILE A 40 7.30 -0.37 10.50
CA ILE A 40 8.52 -0.82 9.80
C ILE A 40 9.80 -0.21 10.35
N PHE A 41 9.74 0.42 11.52
CA PHE A 41 10.89 1.12 12.09
C PHE A 41 12.08 0.18 12.29
N GLU A 42 11.88 -0.90 13.02
CA GLU A 42 12.92 -1.87 13.35
C GLU A 42 13.57 -2.53 12.12
N PRO A 43 12.81 -3.04 11.13
CA PRO A 43 13.44 -3.63 9.94
C PRO A 43 14.19 -2.58 9.10
N VAL A 44 13.67 -1.35 8.97
CA VAL A 44 14.35 -0.29 8.22
C VAL A 44 15.64 0.13 8.90
N GLU A 45 15.61 0.41 10.21
CA GLU A 45 16.81 0.77 10.98
C GLU A 45 17.84 -0.36 11.00
N GLY A 46 17.40 -1.62 11.03
CA GLY A 46 18.29 -2.78 10.91
C GLY A 46 19.07 -2.79 9.59
N PHE A 47 18.42 -2.45 8.47
CA PHE A 47 19.09 -2.32 7.17
C PHE A 47 20.06 -1.13 7.16
N LEU A 48 19.64 0.04 7.65
CA LEU A 48 20.48 1.24 7.70
C LEU A 48 21.73 1.01 8.57
N HIS A 49 21.56 0.36 9.73
CA HIS A 49 22.66 0.00 10.61
C HIS A 49 23.65 -0.94 9.90
N THR A 50 23.15 -1.98 9.23
CA THR A 50 23.98 -2.94 8.47
C THR A 50 24.78 -2.25 7.36
N LEU A 51 24.22 -1.21 6.74
CA LEU A 51 24.81 -0.50 5.61
C LEU A 51 25.66 0.72 6.02
N THR A 52 25.73 1.04 7.32
CA THR A 52 26.33 2.30 7.81
C THR A 52 27.76 2.52 7.31
N GLN A 53 28.63 1.51 7.41
CA GLN A 53 30.02 1.62 6.94
C GLN A 53 30.12 1.74 5.42
N LEU A 54 29.20 1.11 4.67
CA LEU A 54 29.20 1.18 3.21
C LEU A 54 28.71 2.53 2.68
N PHE A 55 27.85 3.22 3.44
CA PHE A 55 27.26 4.50 3.04
C PHE A 55 27.96 5.71 3.69
N GLU A 56 29.10 5.51 4.34
CA GLU A 56 29.87 6.59 4.97
C GLU A 56 30.22 7.68 3.95
N GLY A 57 29.96 8.94 4.30
CA GLY A 57 30.21 10.11 3.45
C GLY A 57 29.19 10.34 2.33
N THR A 58 28.16 9.50 2.21
CA THR A 58 27.04 9.73 1.30
C THR A 58 25.92 10.54 1.96
N LYS A 59 25.03 11.11 1.14
CA LYS A 59 23.80 11.76 1.61
C LYS A 59 22.64 10.80 1.43
N GLU A 60 21.71 10.79 2.39
CA GLU A 60 20.44 10.08 2.25
C GLU A 60 19.68 10.55 1.00
N GLY A 61 18.97 9.63 0.35
CA GLY A 61 18.13 9.89 -0.80
C GLY A 61 17.27 8.69 -1.16
N ILE A 62 17.10 8.46 -2.47
CA ILE A 62 16.20 7.41 -2.99
C ILE A 62 16.54 6.00 -2.50
N THR A 63 17.79 5.76 -2.08
CA THR A 63 18.22 4.45 -1.59
C THR A 63 17.52 4.10 -0.29
N GLU A 64 17.52 5.01 0.67
CA GLU A 64 16.90 4.87 1.99
C GLU A 64 15.37 4.82 1.89
N GLU A 65 14.77 5.62 1.01
CA GLU A 65 13.34 5.53 0.69
C GLU A 65 12.98 4.15 0.12
N ASN A 66 13.78 3.64 -0.81
CA ASN A 66 13.57 2.30 -1.39
C ASN A 66 13.72 1.17 -0.36
N LEU A 67 14.55 1.34 0.69
CA LEU A 67 14.66 0.37 1.78
C LEU A 67 13.34 0.25 2.57
N GLN A 68 12.63 1.37 2.79
CA GLN A 68 11.31 1.36 3.41
C GLN A 68 10.31 0.55 2.57
N SER A 69 10.29 0.79 1.26
CA SER A 69 9.42 0.06 0.33
C SER A 69 9.73 -1.45 0.33
N ARG A 70 11.02 -1.84 0.33
CA ARG A 70 11.45 -3.26 0.39
C ARG A 70 11.16 -3.92 1.73
N ALA A 71 11.26 -3.20 2.85
CA ALA A 71 10.87 -3.71 4.16
C ALA A 71 9.38 -4.05 4.19
N ARG A 72 8.52 -3.15 3.69
CA ARG A 72 7.07 -3.38 3.54
C ARG A 72 6.78 -4.60 2.68
N GLY A 73 7.41 -4.69 1.51
CA GLY A 73 7.27 -5.83 0.61
C GLY A 73 7.66 -7.15 1.28
N THR A 74 8.76 -7.17 2.04
CA THR A 74 9.23 -8.36 2.77
C THR A 74 8.24 -8.80 3.84
N ILE A 75 7.68 -7.86 4.61
CA ILE A 75 6.66 -8.13 5.64
C ILE A 75 5.41 -8.75 5.01
N LEU A 76 4.89 -8.16 3.94
CA LEU A 76 3.70 -8.69 3.25
C LEU A 76 3.94 -10.09 2.70
N MET A 77 5.11 -10.33 2.09
CA MET A 77 5.48 -11.67 1.62
C MET A 77 5.66 -12.66 2.76
N ALA A 78 6.20 -12.26 3.91
CA ALA A 78 6.30 -13.12 5.09
C ALA A 78 4.91 -13.52 5.62
N ILE A 79 3.97 -12.58 5.69
CA ILE A 79 2.57 -12.83 6.05
C ILE A 79 1.93 -13.80 5.04
N SER A 80 2.09 -13.55 3.74
CA SER A 80 1.62 -14.42 2.67
C SER A 80 2.17 -15.85 2.81
N ASN A 81 3.48 -15.99 2.98
CA ASN A 81 4.13 -17.30 3.13
C ASN A 81 3.65 -18.04 4.38
N LYS A 82 3.35 -17.33 5.46
CA LYS A 82 2.88 -17.92 6.72
C LYS A 82 1.42 -18.37 6.67
N PHE A 83 0.56 -17.59 6.02
CA PHE A 83 -0.90 -17.78 6.09
C PHE A 83 -1.54 -18.21 4.76
N GLY A 84 -0.78 -18.26 3.66
CA GLY A 84 -1.24 -18.70 2.35
C GLY A 84 -2.06 -17.67 1.56
N SER A 85 -2.24 -16.46 2.07
CA SER A 85 -2.96 -15.38 1.36
C SER A 85 -2.10 -14.78 0.25
N MET A 86 -2.71 -14.46 -0.90
CA MET A 86 -2.00 -13.76 -1.98
C MET A 86 -1.86 -12.27 -1.67
N VAL A 87 -0.65 -11.73 -1.81
CA VAL A 87 -0.42 -10.28 -1.76
C VAL A 87 -0.93 -9.63 -3.06
N VAL A 88 -1.77 -8.62 -2.91
CA VAL A 88 -2.29 -7.80 -4.02
C VAL A 88 -1.50 -6.49 -4.08
N THR A 89 -0.76 -6.28 -5.16
CA THR A 89 0.01 -5.04 -5.37
C THR A 89 -0.87 -3.92 -5.92
N THR A 90 -0.48 -2.68 -5.68
CA THR A 90 -1.33 -1.49 -5.94
C THR A 90 -0.70 -0.48 -6.90
N GLY A 91 0.39 -0.84 -7.59
CA GLY A 91 1.01 0.03 -8.60
C GLY A 91 0.10 0.22 -9.82
N ASN A 92 -0.14 1.46 -10.25
CA ASN A 92 -0.98 1.77 -11.39
C ASN A 92 -0.17 2.02 -12.68
N LYS A 93 -0.84 2.11 -13.83
CA LYS A 93 -0.18 2.24 -15.14
C LYS A 93 0.67 3.49 -15.26
N SER A 94 0.26 4.61 -14.64
CA SER A 94 1.04 5.85 -14.68
C SER A 94 2.39 5.68 -13.98
N GLU A 95 2.39 5.05 -12.79
CA GLU A 95 3.61 4.77 -12.01
C GLU A 95 4.55 3.85 -12.78
N MET A 96 4.02 2.74 -13.33
CA MET A 96 4.81 1.79 -14.10
C MET A 96 5.39 2.41 -15.37
N SER A 97 4.66 3.31 -16.03
CA SER A 97 5.08 3.93 -17.30
C SER A 97 6.31 4.83 -17.16
N VAL A 98 6.52 5.42 -15.97
CA VAL A 98 7.63 6.33 -15.70
C VAL A 98 8.66 5.75 -14.74
N GLY A 99 8.50 4.48 -14.34
CA GLY A 99 9.38 3.82 -13.38
C GLY A 99 9.28 4.36 -11.95
N TYR A 100 8.17 4.99 -11.59
CA TYR A 100 7.90 5.45 -10.23
C TYR A 100 7.45 4.28 -9.35
N ALA A 101 8.36 3.33 -9.15
CA ALA A 101 8.12 2.08 -8.44
C ALA A 101 9.43 1.52 -7.88
N THR A 102 9.34 0.81 -6.76
CA THR A 102 10.49 0.12 -6.18
C THR A 102 10.43 -1.36 -6.54
N LEU A 103 11.40 -1.81 -7.34
CA LEU A 103 11.61 -3.25 -7.52
C LEU A 103 11.84 -3.92 -6.18
N TYR A 104 11.07 -4.99 -5.96
CA TYR A 104 11.03 -5.77 -4.72
C TYR A 104 10.51 -5.00 -3.50
N GLY A 105 9.84 -3.87 -3.70
CA GLY A 105 9.14 -3.09 -2.69
C GLY A 105 7.62 -3.12 -2.91
N ASP A 106 7.04 -2.01 -3.34
CA ASP A 106 5.62 -1.87 -3.70
C ASP A 106 5.18 -2.79 -4.85
N MET A 107 6.15 -3.32 -5.62
CA MET A 107 5.92 -4.32 -6.66
C MET A 107 5.85 -5.76 -6.13
N ASN A 108 6.08 -6.02 -4.84
CA ASN A 108 6.01 -7.36 -4.27
C ASN A 108 4.57 -7.85 -4.13
N GLY A 109 4.18 -8.79 -4.98
CA GLY A 109 2.96 -9.57 -4.77
C GLY A 109 2.62 -10.52 -5.91
N GLY A 110 1.51 -11.24 -5.76
CA GLY A 110 1.08 -12.27 -6.70
C GLY A 110 0.16 -11.76 -7.80
N PHE A 111 -0.52 -10.63 -7.60
CA PHE A 111 -1.44 -10.08 -8.58
C PHE A 111 -1.63 -8.57 -8.43
N ASN A 112 -1.88 -7.87 -9.54
CA ASN A 112 -2.18 -6.45 -9.59
C ASN A 112 -3.48 -6.17 -10.37
N PRO A 113 -4.61 -5.88 -9.70
CA PRO A 113 -5.88 -5.58 -10.34
C PRO A 113 -5.90 -4.27 -11.13
N ILE A 114 -5.01 -3.32 -10.83
CA ILE A 114 -5.04 -1.95 -11.36
C ILE A 114 -3.82 -1.60 -12.21
N LYS A 115 -2.96 -2.58 -12.54
CA LYS A 115 -1.72 -2.36 -13.31
C LYS A 115 -1.92 -1.68 -14.66
N ASP A 116 -3.11 -1.81 -15.25
CA ASP A 116 -3.44 -1.27 -16.58
C ASP A 116 -4.39 -0.06 -16.51
N LEU A 117 -4.57 0.54 -15.32
CA LEU A 117 -5.33 1.76 -15.13
C LEU A 117 -4.38 2.95 -14.94
N TYR A 118 -4.57 4.02 -15.72
CA TYR A 118 -3.92 5.29 -15.42
C TYR A 118 -4.43 5.88 -14.12
N LYS A 119 -3.63 6.73 -13.47
CA LYS A 119 -3.98 7.35 -12.18
C LYS A 119 -5.36 8.03 -12.19
N MET A 120 -5.69 8.74 -13.28
CA MET A 120 -7.01 9.38 -13.43
C MET A 120 -8.17 8.37 -13.52
N GLN A 121 -7.93 7.19 -14.10
CA GLN A 121 -8.93 6.12 -14.13
C GLN A 121 -9.10 5.49 -12.74
N VAL A 122 -8.05 5.40 -11.93
CA VAL A 122 -8.14 4.96 -10.54
C VAL A 122 -9.04 5.91 -9.74
N TYR A 123 -8.84 7.24 -9.85
CA TYR A 123 -9.72 8.22 -9.22
C TYR A 123 -11.19 8.09 -9.67
N ALA A 124 -11.43 7.96 -10.98
CA ALA A 124 -12.78 7.79 -11.51
C ALA A 124 -13.44 6.49 -11.01
N LEU A 125 -12.68 5.38 -10.98
CA LEU A 125 -13.16 4.10 -10.50
C LEU A 125 -13.49 4.12 -9.01
N SER A 126 -12.68 4.80 -8.19
CA SER A 126 -12.96 4.98 -6.75
C SER A 126 -14.27 5.74 -6.52
N ARG A 127 -14.51 6.85 -7.23
CA ARG A 127 -15.77 7.60 -7.14
C ARG A 127 -16.96 6.76 -7.62
N TRP A 128 -16.79 6.03 -8.73
CA TRP A 128 -17.82 5.13 -9.24
C TRP A 128 -18.15 4.02 -8.24
N ARG A 129 -17.15 3.38 -7.62
CA ARG A 129 -17.32 2.32 -6.62
C ARG A 129 -18.08 2.79 -5.38
N ASN A 130 -17.88 4.02 -4.91
CA ASN A 130 -18.64 4.55 -3.76
C ASN A 130 -20.14 4.69 -4.03
N THR A 131 -20.54 4.72 -5.30
CA THR A 131 -21.95 4.89 -5.72
C THR A 131 -22.54 3.65 -6.39
N HIS A 132 -21.72 2.62 -6.64
CA HIS A 132 -22.11 1.42 -7.38
C HIS A 132 -21.56 0.14 -6.74
N VAL A 133 -22.35 -0.93 -6.81
CA VAL A 133 -21.92 -2.29 -6.46
C VAL A 133 -22.13 -3.16 -7.69
N PRO A 134 -21.05 -3.66 -8.35
CA PRO A 134 -21.19 -4.54 -9.49
C PRO A 134 -21.97 -5.83 -9.15
N PRO A 135 -22.71 -6.41 -10.09
CA PRO A 135 -23.31 -7.73 -9.90
C PRO A 135 -22.27 -8.77 -9.47
N GLY A 136 -22.56 -9.52 -8.41
CA GLY A 136 -21.64 -10.53 -7.85
C GLY A 136 -20.51 -9.98 -6.99
N ALA A 137 -20.39 -8.65 -6.81
CA ALA A 137 -19.47 -8.09 -5.83
C ALA A 137 -19.93 -8.42 -4.40
N LEU A 138 -18.98 -8.82 -3.57
CA LEU A 138 -19.20 -9.20 -2.17
C LEU A 138 -18.82 -8.09 -1.18
N GLY A 139 -18.59 -6.87 -1.67
CA GLY A 139 -18.25 -5.72 -0.83
C GLY A 139 -19.50 -4.89 -0.48
N PRO A 140 -19.44 -4.08 0.58
CA PRO A 140 -20.60 -3.31 1.04
C PRO A 140 -21.00 -2.19 0.05
N SER A 141 -22.28 -1.83 0.06
CA SER A 141 -22.79 -0.65 -0.65
C SER A 141 -22.43 0.66 0.06
N GLY A 142 -22.42 1.77 -0.68
CA GLY A 142 -22.15 3.10 -0.14
C GLY A 142 -20.67 3.50 -0.18
N GLU A 143 -20.34 4.54 0.58
CA GLU A 143 -18.97 5.06 0.66
C GLU A 143 -18.06 4.09 1.39
N VAL A 144 -17.18 3.44 0.63
CA VAL A 144 -16.17 2.51 1.15
C VAL A 144 -14.75 3.08 1.07
N ILE A 145 -14.52 4.00 0.13
CA ILE A 145 -13.27 4.74 -0.02
C ILE A 145 -13.54 6.17 0.49
N PRO A 146 -13.01 6.58 1.65
CA PRO A 146 -13.19 7.94 2.16
C PRO A 146 -12.87 9.01 1.11
N ASN A 147 -13.71 10.04 0.98
CA ASN A 147 -13.49 11.10 -0.03
C ASN A 147 -12.14 11.80 0.12
N ASN A 148 -11.62 11.90 1.35
CA ASN A 148 -10.30 12.46 1.60
C ASN A 148 -9.19 11.73 0.83
N ILE A 149 -9.29 10.39 0.67
CA ILE A 149 -8.34 9.60 -0.13
C ILE A 149 -8.40 9.99 -1.63
N ILE A 150 -9.59 10.33 -2.12
CA ILE A 150 -9.84 10.64 -3.53
C ILE A 150 -9.45 12.09 -3.85
N ASP A 151 -9.66 13.01 -2.90
CA ASP A 151 -9.42 14.44 -3.11
C ASP A 151 -7.99 14.87 -2.73
N LYS A 152 -7.32 14.13 -1.83
CA LYS A 152 -5.92 14.38 -1.47
C LYS A 152 -5.00 14.13 -2.67
N ALA A 153 -4.05 15.05 -2.88
CA ALA A 153 -2.99 14.87 -3.87
C ALA A 153 -2.09 13.68 -3.48
N PRO A 154 -1.64 12.86 -4.44
CA PRO A 154 -0.79 11.71 -4.15
C PRO A 154 0.56 12.17 -3.58
N SER A 155 0.98 11.56 -2.48
CA SER A 155 2.29 11.77 -1.84
C SER A 155 2.92 10.43 -1.47
N ALA A 156 4.26 10.39 -1.44
CA ALA A 156 5.02 9.32 -0.81
C ALA A 156 5.38 9.77 0.62
N GLU A 157 4.76 9.16 1.63
CA GLU A 157 4.95 9.42 3.07
C GLU A 157 5.48 8.18 3.80
#